data_AF-A0A7S2S7Z7-F1
#
_entry.id   AF-A0A7S2S7Z7-F1
#
_cell.length_a   1.000
_cell.length_b   1.000
_cell.length_c   1.000
_cell.angle_alpha   90.00
_cell.angle_beta   90.00
_cell.angle_gamma   90.00
#
_symmetry.space_group_name_H-M   'P 1'
#
loop_
_entity.id
_entity.type
_entity.pdbx_description
1 polymer ?
#
loop_
_entity_poly.entity_id
_entity_poly.type
_entity_poly.pdbx_seq_one_letter_code
_entity_poly.pdbx_strand_id
1 'polypeptide(L)'
;LDLTHVRSVVLDEVDVLLMDDTFGPQLRTIGSALTGDDDSSNDHDKENKKKQNKDDKQETQFVFVTATLPDSVINSVRSEFENVQLVKGPGLHRVAPTVVERLVDVSVSNNRNIDMYFEIKAKELQLALRQTTCQRTLIFCNTVDSCRKVENLMKRKDRNFRLTHVSSYHNAMSPEARRKSIASFSHGSITPPNNEDDDYKNNKKKGGEEVNYILICTDRAARGVDFDEAPVDHVILFDFPKDPAEYVRRVGRTARAGRSGTTTVFAYGWQLPIARKIMGNNNKLETVSSSFSDNQKDNDEDDEYSALERKRIRSKGKTKRNMIRNNIQDGKTWI
;
A
#
# COMPACT_ATOMS: atom_id res chain seq x y z
N LEU A 1 25.20 12.11 14.98
CA LEU A 1 25.66 12.03 13.58
C LEU A 1 26.24 13.38 13.23
N ASP A 2 27.46 13.43 12.72
CA ASP A 2 27.98 14.66 12.11
C ASP A 2 27.37 14.78 10.70
N LEU A 3 26.58 15.83 10.48
CA LEU A 3 25.89 16.07 9.21
C LEU A 3 26.45 17.30 8.47
N THR A 4 27.55 17.89 8.95
CA THR A 4 28.14 19.14 8.43
C THR A 4 28.57 19.09 6.96
N HIS A 5 28.73 17.90 6.40
CA HIS A 5 29.15 17.68 5.00
C HIS A 5 28.00 17.24 4.08
N VAL A 6 26.76 17.20 4.58
CA VAL A 6 25.61 16.74 3.79
C VAL A 6 25.14 17.85 2.86
N ARG A 7 25.36 17.64 1.56
CA ARG A 7 24.96 18.59 0.50
C ARG A 7 23.52 18.45 0.03
N SER A 8 22.93 17.27 0.20
CA SER A 8 21.56 17.01 -0.26
C SER A 8 20.84 16.03 0.65
N VAL A 9 19.56 16.29 0.90
CA VAL A 9 18.64 15.42 1.63
C VAL A 9 17.46 15.08 0.72
N VAL A 10 17.23 13.78 0.51
CA VAL A 10 16.10 13.29 -0.27
C VAL A 10 15.08 12.68 0.68
N LEU A 11 13.85 13.15 0.57
CA LEU A 11 12.71 12.65 1.32
C LEU A 11 11.77 12.00 0.32
N ASP A 12 11.61 10.69 0.42
CA ASP A 12 10.71 9.92 -0.44
C ASP A 12 9.36 9.67 0.25
N GLU A 13 8.30 9.50 -0.53
CA GLU A 13 6.91 9.38 -0.06
C GLU A 13 6.50 10.47 0.94
N VAL A 14 6.81 11.74 0.62
CA VAL A 14 6.59 12.90 1.51
C VAL A 14 5.13 13.11 1.89
N ASP A 15 4.21 12.71 1.02
CA ASP A 15 2.77 12.69 1.29
C ASP A 15 2.38 11.76 2.43
N VAL A 16 3.18 10.72 2.70
CA VAL A 16 3.02 9.82 3.84
C VAL A 16 3.75 10.36 5.06
N LEU A 17 4.97 10.88 4.88
CA LEU A 17 5.78 11.40 5.98
C LEU A 17 5.07 12.58 6.68
N LEU A 18 4.42 13.45 5.90
CA LEU A 18 3.68 14.60 6.40
C LEU A 18 2.24 14.30 6.83
N MET A 19 1.81 13.03 6.84
CA MET A 19 0.59 12.64 7.57
C MET A 19 0.78 12.70 9.08
N ASP A 20 2.02 12.66 9.56
CA ASP A 20 2.36 12.83 10.96
C ASP A 20 2.73 14.31 11.19
N ASP A 21 1.90 15.01 11.95
CA ASP A 21 2.09 16.43 12.29
C ASP A 21 3.43 16.69 13.02
N THR A 22 4.06 15.65 13.56
CA THR A 22 5.37 15.75 14.22
C THR A 22 6.56 15.76 13.24
N PHE A 23 6.37 15.33 11.99
CA PHE A 23 7.46 15.18 11.03
C PHE A 23 7.98 16.51 10.49
N GLY A 24 7.10 17.49 10.25
CA GLY A 24 7.48 18.83 9.83
C GLY A 24 8.47 19.51 10.81
N PRO A 25 8.16 19.58 12.11
CA PRO A 25 9.08 20.07 13.13
C PRO A 25 10.43 19.33 13.18
N GLN A 26 10.41 18.00 13.05
CA GLN A 26 11.66 17.20 13.03
C GLN A 26 12.52 17.50 11.81
N LEU A 27 11.91 17.75 10.65
CA LEU A 27 12.61 18.17 9.44
C LEU A 27 13.30 19.51 9.60
N ARG A 28 12.67 20.47 10.30
CA ARG A 28 13.31 21.74 10.66
C ARG A 28 14.51 21.52 11.55
N THR A 29 14.39 20.67 12.58
CA THR A 29 15.53 20.35 13.45
C THR A 29 16.69 19.72 12.68
N ILE A 30 16.41 18.84 11.73
CA ILE A 30 17.42 18.27 10.83
C ILE A 30 18.04 19.38 9.97
N GLY A 31 17.22 20.26 9.40
CA GLY A 31 17.66 21.43 8.64
C GLY A 31 18.59 22.35 9.43
N SER A 32 18.21 22.76 10.64
CA SER A 32 19.03 23.60 11.53
C SER A 32 20.33 22.92 11.95
N ALA A 33 20.31 21.61 12.21
CA ALA A 33 21.51 20.83 12.51
C ALA A 33 22.46 20.71 11.31
N LEU A 34 21.92 20.72 10.07
CA LEU A 34 22.69 20.73 8.83
C LEU A 34 23.27 22.12 8.54
N THR A 35 22.51 23.18 8.80
CA THR A 35 22.96 24.57 8.61
C THR A 35 23.81 25.09 9.76
N GLY A 36 23.94 24.35 10.87
CA GLY A 36 24.75 24.72 12.04
C GLY A 36 24.26 25.99 12.76
N ASP A 37 22.97 26.30 12.63
CA ASP A 37 22.31 27.38 13.36
C ASP A 37 21.81 26.82 14.69
N ASP A 38 22.73 26.67 15.65
CA ASP A 38 22.34 26.48 17.06
C ASP A 38 21.78 27.79 17.58
N ASP A 39 20.47 27.83 17.82
CA ASP A 39 19.71 28.97 18.34
C ASP A 39 20.04 29.30 19.83
N SER A 40 21.21 28.88 20.32
CA SER A 40 21.58 28.89 21.74
C SER A 40 22.85 29.68 22.10
N SER A 41 23.47 30.44 21.18
CA SER A 41 24.64 31.28 21.52
C SER A 41 24.31 32.78 21.63
N ASN A 42 24.58 33.33 22.81
CA ASN A 42 24.45 34.74 23.22
C ASN A 42 24.82 35.78 22.15
N ASP A 43 24.03 36.86 22.11
CA ASP A 43 24.04 37.93 21.09
C ASP A 43 25.35 38.73 20.94
N HIS A 44 26.37 38.53 21.77
CA HIS A 44 27.59 39.34 21.75
C HIS A 44 28.72 38.83 20.84
N ASP A 45 28.64 37.61 20.29
CA ASP A 45 29.70 37.05 19.41
C ASP A 45 29.33 36.98 17.90
N LYS A 46 28.14 37.47 17.52
CA LYS A 46 27.59 37.33 16.15
C LYS A 46 28.32 38.15 15.08
N GLU A 47 28.99 39.25 15.42
CA GLU A 47 29.59 40.14 14.41
C GLU A 47 30.96 39.68 13.88
N ASN A 48 31.78 39.02 14.71
CA ASN A 48 33.12 38.58 14.28
C ASN A 48 33.14 37.16 13.67
N LYS A 49 32.19 36.27 14.02
CA LYS A 49 32.07 34.95 13.37
C LYS A 49 31.35 34.97 12.01
N LYS A 50 30.52 36.00 11.74
CA LYS A 50 29.76 36.13 10.47
C LYS A 50 30.62 36.46 9.25
N LYS A 51 31.84 36.98 9.43
CA LYS A 51 32.71 37.42 8.33
C LYS A 51 33.73 36.39 7.84
N GLN A 52 33.98 35.30 8.57
CA GLN A 52 34.99 34.31 8.19
C GLN A 52 34.44 32.96 7.70
N ASN A 53 33.15 32.66 7.91
CA ASN A 53 32.54 31.37 7.52
C ASN A 53 31.49 31.48 6.39
N LYS A 54 31.37 32.64 5.73
CA LYS A 54 30.29 32.88 4.76
C LYS A 54 30.59 32.41 3.34
N ASP A 55 31.86 32.17 3.01
CA ASP A 55 32.28 31.90 1.63
C ASP A 55 32.38 30.40 1.27
N ASP A 56 32.21 29.48 2.23
CA ASP A 56 32.32 28.02 1.97
C ASP A 56 31.18 27.16 2.54
N LYS A 57 30.15 27.77 3.16
CA LYS A 57 29.01 27.00 3.70
C LYS A 57 28.01 26.73 2.57
N GLN A 58 28.23 25.65 1.83
CA GLN A 58 27.28 25.15 0.84
C GLN A 58 25.93 24.83 1.52
N GLU A 59 24.87 25.48 1.05
CA GLU A 59 23.50 25.27 1.54
C GLU A 59 23.01 23.87 1.17
N THR A 60 22.51 23.12 2.15
CA THR A 60 21.99 21.76 1.91
C THR A 60 20.71 21.81 1.08
N GLN A 61 20.70 21.11 -0.05
CA GLN A 61 19.53 21.02 -0.92
C GLN A 61 18.54 19.97 -0.42
N PHE A 62 17.25 20.31 -0.34
CA PHE A 62 16.18 19.35 -0.05
C PHE A 62 15.42 18.94 -1.31
N VAL A 63 15.22 17.64 -1.49
CA VAL A 63 14.43 17.06 -2.59
C VAL A 63 13.29 16.24 -2.01
N PHE A 64 12.06 16.70 -2.26
CA PHE A 64 10.84 16.03 -1.81
C PHE A 64 10.26 15.23 -2.98
N VAL A 65 10.16 13.92 -2.80
CA VAL A 65 9.68 12.97 -3.79
C VAL A 65 8.34 12.39 -3.32
N THR A 66 7.35 12.39 -4.21
CA THR A 66 6.07 11.75 -3.96
C THR A 66 5.36 11.41 -5.26
N ALA A 67 4.66 10.28 -5.28
CA ALA A 67 3.77 9.90 -6.39
C ALA A 67 2.45 10.67 -6.37
N THR A 68 2.06 11.22 -5.20
CA THR A 68 0.83 11.99 -5.04
C THR A 68 1.09 13.26 -4.26
N LEU A 69 0.53 14.38 -4.73
CA LEU A 69 0.78 15.68 -4.17
C LEU A 69 -0.51 16.40 -3.72
N PRO A 70 -1.12 15.99 -2.60
CA PRO A 70 -2.23 16.74 -1.99
C PRO A 70 -1.85 18.19 -1.65
N ASP A 71 -2.80 19.12 -1.68
CA ASP A 71 -2.56 20.54 -1.37
C ASP A 71 -2.03 20.72 0.05
N SER A 72 -2.52 19.91 0.99
CA SER A 72 -1.99 19.89 2.36
C SER A 72 -0.49 19.62 2.40
N VAL A 73 -0.01 18.67 1.61
CA VAL A 73 1.42 18.30 1.53
C VAL A 73 2.23 19.45 0.94
N ILE A 74 1.76 20.06 -0.14
CA ILE A 74 2.45 21.23 -0.75
C ILE A 74 2.52 22.38 0.25
N ASN A 75 1.40 22.67 0.92
CA ASN A 75 1.31 23.77 1.87
C ASN A 75 2.22 23.54 3.08
N SER A 76 2.24 22.33 3.63
CA SER A 76 3.15 21.94 4.71
C SER A 76 4.61 22.02 4.29
N VAL A 77 4.99 21.60 3.07
CA VAL A 77 6.39 21.74 2.62
C VAL A 77 6.75 23.23 2.45
N ARG A 78 5.86 24.03 1.85
CA ARG A 78 6.10 25.47 1.63
C ARG A 78 6.09 26.31 2.90
N SER A 79 5.40 25.88 3.96
CA SER A 79 5.43 26.58 5.24
C SER A 79 6.75 26.39 5.98
N GLU A 80 7.48 25.32 5.69
CA GLU A 80 8.69 24.93 6.41
C GLU A 80 9.98 25.18 5.63
N PHE A 81 9.89 25.24 4.31
CA PHE A 81 11.03 25.45 3.42
C PHE A 81 10.76 26.62 2.49
N GLU A 82 11.69 27.58 2.47
CA GLU A 82 11.65 28.71 1.54
C GLU A 82 12.01 28.26 0.12
N ASN A 83 11.52 28.97 -0.91
CA ASN A 83 11.89 28.78 -2.32
C ASN A 83 11.67 27.36 -2.91
N VAL A 84 10.69 26.59 -2.39
CA VAL A 84 10.36 25.25 -2.90
C VAL A 84 9.89 25.30 -4.35
N GLN A 85 10.69 24.72 -5.25
CA GLN A 85 10.34 24.56 -6.66
C GLN A 85 9.58 23.26 -6.88
N LEU A 86 8.45 23.37 -7.57
CA LEU A 86 7.57 22.24 -7.84
C LEU A 86 7.79 21.70 -9.25
N VAL A 87 8.32 20.48 -9.35
CA VAL A 87 8.50 19.75 -10.61
C VAL A 87 7.42 18.67 -10.72
N LYS A 88 6.64 18.67 -11.80
CA LYS A 88 5.56 17.70 -12.04
C LYS A 88 5.73 17.03 -13.39
N GLY A 89 5.57 15.70 -13.41
CA GLY A 89 5.45 14.94 -14.66
C GLY A 89 4.01 14.95 -15.20
N PRO A 90 3.80 14.69 -16.50
CA PRO A 90 2.47 14.70 -17.15
C PRO A 90 1.52 13.60 -16.64
N GLY A 91 2.04 12.62 -15.88
CA GLY A 91 1.28 11.51 -15.28
C GLY A 91 1.07 11.63 -13.77
N LEU A 92 1.34 12.78 -13.16
CA LEU A 92 1.12 12.95 -11.72
C LEU A 92 -0.35 12.61 -11.35
N HIS A 93 -0.54 11.82 -10.30
CA HIS A 93 -1.84 11.29 -9.86
C HIS A 93 -2.56 10.35 -10.83
N ARG A 94 -1.89 9.84 -11.87
CA ARG A 94 -2.49 8.91 -12.83
C ARG A 94 -1.82 7.55 -12.77
N VAL A 95 -2.62 6.52 -12.99
CA VAL A 95 -2.12 5.16 -13.25
C VAL A 95 -1.44 5.14 -14.62
N ALA A 96 -0.39 4.34 -14.77
CA ALA A 96 0.29 4.17 -16.04
C ALA A 96 -0.69 3.64 -17.11
N PRO A 97 -0.68 4.17 -18.35
CA PRO A 97 -1.64 3.80 -19.40
C PRO A 97 -1.51 2.34 -19.85
N THR A 98 -0.40 1.67 -19.51
CA THR A 98 -0.13 0.27 -19.79
C THR A 98 -0.77 -0.69 -18.77
N VAL A 99 -1.42 -0.17 -17.71
CA VAL A 99 -2.16 -0.98 -16.74
C VAL A 99 -3.55 -1.31 -17.29
N VAL A 100 -3.88 -2.59 -17.31
CA VAL A 100 -5.24 -3.08 -17.57
C VAL A 100 -5.98 -3.21 -16.23
N GLU A 101 -7.02 -2.40 -16.05
CA GLU A 101 -7.78 -2.35 -14.80
C GLU A 101 -9.11 -3.10 -14.90
N ARG A 102 -9.40 -3.94 -13.90
CA ARG A 102 -10.68 -4.67 -13.74
C ARG A 102 -11.35 -4.26 -12.43
N LEU A 103 -12.59 -3.81 -12.51
CA LEU A 103 -13.40 -3.47 -11.35
C LEU A 103 -14.47 -4.55 -11.13
N VAL A 104 -14.45 -5.18 -9.95
CA VAL A 104 -15.38 -6.25 -9.57
C VAL A 104 -16.27 -5.77 -8.43
N ASP A 105 -17.59 -5.85 -8.64
CA ASP A 105 -18.58 -5.60 -7.59
C ASP A 105 -18.72 -6.83 -6.68
N VAL A 106 -18.40 -6.65 -5.40
CA VAL A 106 -18.47 -7.70 -4.36
C VAL A 106 -19.60 -7.45 -3.36
N SER A 107 -20.66 -6.76 -3.79
CA SER A 107 -21.86 -6.52 -3.00
C SER A 107 -22.67 -7.79 -2.75
N VAL A 108 -23.29 -7.86 -1.57
CA VAL A 108 -24.30 -8.88 -1.25
C VAL A 108 -25.69 -8.27 -1.28
N SER A 109 -26.64 -9.01 -1.85
CA SER A 109 -28.05 -8.65 -1.87
C SER A 109 -28.69 -8.66 -0.47
N ASN A 110 -28.17 -9.47 0.46
CA ASN A 110 -28.73 -9.59 1.81
C ASN A 110 -27.69 -9.28 2.90
N ASN A 111 -27.86 -8.14 3.57
CA ASN A 111 -26.84 -7.47 4.39
C ASN A 111 -26.73 -8.03 5.83
N ARG A 112 -27.11 -9.29 6.05
CA ARG A 112 -27.27 -9.87 7.41
C ARG A 112 -26.07 -10.67 7.90
N ASN A 113 -25.25 -11.23 7.00
CA ASN A 113 -24.09 -12.03 7.38
C ASN A 113 -22.77 -11.37 6.92
N ILE A 114 -21.92 -11.00 7.89
CA ILE A 114 -20.63 -10.35 7.63
C ILE A 114 -19.63 -11.31 6.98
N ASP A 115 -19.70 -12.61 7.29
CA ASP A 115 -18.75 -13.60 6.78
C ASP A 115 -18.93 -13.82 5.27
N MET A 116 -20.16 -13.67 4.78
CA MET A 116 -20.48 -13.76 3.35
C MET A 116 -19.68 -12.74 2.51
N TYR A 117 -19.34 -11.57 3.06
CA TYR A 117 -18.52 -10.59 2.36
C TYR A 117 -17.10 -11.08 2.09
N PHE A 118 -16.51 -11.82 3.02
CA PHE A 118 -15.18 -12.39 2.83
C PHE A 118 -15.23 -13.54 1.82
N GLU A 119 -16.25 -14.38 1.90
CA GLU A 119 -16.42 -15.53 0.99
C GLU A 119 -16.58 -15.12 -0.47
N ILE A 120 -17.32 -14.05 -0.74
CA ILE A 120 -17.44 -13.51 -2.10
C ILE A 120 -16.09 -13.01 -2.61
N LYS A 121 -15.40 -12.18 -1.82
CA LYS A 121 -14.06 -11.73 -2.20
C LYS A 121 -13.08 -12.88 -2.37
N ALA A 122 -13.19 -13.93 -1.55
CA ALA A 122 -12.38 -15.14 -1.66
C ALA A 122 -12.61 -15.89 -2.97
N LYS A 123 -13.88 -15.98 -3.41
CA LYS A 123 -14.24 -16.56 -4.71
C LYS A 123 -13.74 -15.70 -5.86
N GLU A 124 -13.97 -14.39 -5.82
CA GLU A 124 -13.51 -13.45 -6.84
C GLU A 124 -11.98 -13.38 -6.91
N LEU A 125 -11.28 -13.51 -5.77
CA LEU A 125 -9.82 -13.62 -5.73
C LEU A 125 -9.34 -14.84 -6.51
N GLN A 126 -9.97 -15.99 -6.30
CA GLN A 126 -9.62 -17.22 -7.03
C GLN A 126 -9.90 -17.07 -8.53
N LEU A 127 -11.01 -16.44 -8.92
CA LEU A 127 -11.30 -16.17 -10.32
C LEU A 127 -10.26 -15.24 -10.94
N ALA A 128 -9.92 -14.14 -10.27
CA ALA A 128 -8.91 -13.18 -10.73
C ALA A 128 -7.54 -13.83 -10.94
N LEU A 129 -7.10 -14.68 -10.00
CA LEU A 129 -5.83 -15.43 -10.10
C LEU A 129 -5.84 -16.46 -11.23
N ARG A 130 -6.99 -17.09 -11.53
CA ARG A 130 -7.12 -18.06 -12.63
C ARG A 130 -7.20 -17.40 -14.00
N GLN A 131 -7.81 -16.21 -14.08
CA GLN A 131 -7.92 -15.43 -15.31
C GLN A 131 -6.60 -14.74 -15.68
N THR A 132 -5.72 -14.49 -14.71
CA THR A 132 -4.43 -13.83 -14.92
C THR A 132 -3.32 -14.72 -14.39
N THR A 133 -2.92 -15.68 -15.22
CA THR A 133 -1.75 -16.51 -14.98
C THR A 133 -0.50 -15.65 -15.12
N CYS A 134 0.17 -15.41 -14.00
CA CYS A 134 1.38 -14.59 -13.96
C CYS A 134 2.29 -15.04 -12.82
N GLN A 135 3.58 -14.71 -12.92
CA GLN A 135 4.56 -15.19 -11.97
C GLN A 135 4.44 -14.49 -10.62
N ARG A 136 4.10 -13.19 -10.60
CA ARG A 136 4.07 -12.40 -9.36
C ARG A 136 2.78 -11.60 -9.21
N THR A 137 2.03 -11.93 -8.17
CA THR A 137 0.82 -11.20 -7.77
C THR A 137 1.00 -10.53 -6.42
N LEU A 138 0.68 -9.24 -6.34
CA LEU A 138 0.66 -8.47 -5.10
C LEU A 138 -0.78 -8.22 -4.68
N ILE A 139 -1.15 -8.70 -3.49
CA ILE A 139 -2.51 -8.54 -2.93
C ILE A 139 -2.47 -7.50 -1.81
N PHE A 140 -3.25 -6.43 -1.94
CA PHE A 140 -3.39 -5.41 -0.90
C PHE A 140 -4.65 -5.61 -0.07
N CYS A 141 -4.45 -5.62 1.25
CA CYS A 141 -5.49 -5.58 2.26
C CYS A 141 -5.36 -4.32 3.12
N ASN A 142 -6.48 -3.85 3.69
CA ASN A 142 -6.50 -2.66 4.53
C ASN A 142 -6.07 -2.93 5.98
N THR A 143 -6.12 -4.19 6.42
CA THR A 143 -5.84 -4.61 7.80
C THR A 143 -5.01 -5.89 7.84
N VAL A 144 -4.27 -6.06 8.95
CA VAL A 144 -3.51 -7.29 9.25
C VAL A 144 -4.44 -8.52 9.33
N ASP A 145 -5.64 -8.36 9.88
CA ASP A 145 -6.65 -9.43 9.95
C ASP A 145 -7.06 -9.91 8.55
N SER A 146 -7.31 -8.97 7.64
CA SER A 146 -7.63 -9.28 6.24
C SER A 146 -6.47 -10.00 5.55
N CYS A 147 -5.22 -9.56 5.75
CA CYS A 147 -4.04 -10.28 5.26
C CYS A 147 -4.01 -11.73 5.75
N ARG A 148 -4.19 -11.96 7.06
CA ARG A 148 -4.17 -13.30 7.66
C ARG A 148 -5.28 -14.20 7.12
N LYS A 149 -6.50 -13.65 6.95
CA LYS A 149 -7.63 -14.38 6.37
C LYS A 149 -7.36 -14.80 4.93
N VAL A 150 -6.82 -13.90 4.10
CA VAL A 150 -6.44 -14.21 2.72
C VAL A 150 -5.29 -15.23 2.69
N GLU A 151 -4.27 -15.07 3.53
CA GLU A 151 -3.16 -16.02 3.62
C GLU A 151 -3.65 -17.44 3.98
N ASN A 152 -4.49 -17.55 5.01
CA ASN A 152 -5.09 -18.82 5.44
C ASN A 152 -6.00 -19.42 4.37
N LEU A 153 -6.74 -18.60 3.62
CA LEU A 153 -7.54 -19.07 2.48
C LEU A 153 -6.63 -19.70 1.41
N MET A 154 -5.56 -18.99 1.01
CA MET A 154 -4.68 -19.42 -0.07
C MET A 154 -3.89 -20.68 0.33
N LYS A 155 -3.34 -20.73 1.55
CA LYS A 155 -2.62 -21.90 2.08
C LYS A 155 -3.49 -23.14 2.20
N ARG A 156 -4.78 -22.99 2.56
CA ARG A 156 -5.70 -24.15 2.65
C ARG A 156 -6.03 -24.77 1.30
N LYS A 157 -5.98 -23.98 0.23
CA LYS A 157 -6.35 -24.41 -1.13
C LYS A 157 -5.19 -25.08 -1.88
N ASP A 158 -3.95 -24.71 -1.60
CA ASP A 158 -2.73 -25.37 -2.09
C ASP A 158 -1.89 -25.88 -0.91
N ARG A 159 -2.39 -26.91 -0.21
CA ARG A 159 -1.77 -27.44 1.02
C ARG A 159 -0.32 -27.91 0.83
N ASN A 160 0.05 -28.26 -0.39
CA ASN A 160 1.38 -28.79 -0.71
C ASN A 160 2.27 -27.74 -1.40
N PHE A 161 1.81 -26.48 -1.52
CA PHE A 161 2.53 -25.38 -2.19
C PHE A 161 3.05 -25.76 -3.58
N ARG A 162 2.27 -26.55 -4.32
CA ARG A 162 2.74 -27.12 -5.59
C ARG A 162 2.71 -26.10 -6.72
N LEU A 163 1.79 -25.15 -6.64
CA LEU A 163 1.52 -24.18 -7.71
C LEU A 163 1.69 -22.75 -7.24
N THR A 164 1.55 -22.49 -5.93
CA THR A 164 1.56 -21.12 -5.39
C THR A 164 2.39 -20.99 -4.11
N HIS A 165 3.32 -20.05 -4.09
CA HIS A 165 3.99 -19.60 -2.85
C HIS A 165 3.34 -18.35 -2.31
N VAL A 166 2.81 -18.45 -1.10
CA VAL A 166 2.07 -17.36 -0.43
C VAL A 166 2.88 -16.84 0.74
N SER A 167 3.21 -15.55 0.70
CA SER A 167 3.87 -14.84 1.80
C SER A 167 3.04 -13.64 2.24
N SER A 168 3.16 -13.26 3.51
CA SER A 168 2.52 -12.06 4.07
C SER A 168 3.56 -10.96 4.33
N TYR A 169 3.14 -9.70 4.26
CA TYR A 169 3.99 -8.56 4.59
C TYR A 169 3.18 -7.46 5.29
N HIS A 170 3.26 -7.42 6.62
CA HIS A 170 2.56 -6.44 7.44
C HIS A 170 3.32 -6.10 8.73
N ASN A 171 2.94 -5.01 9.38
CA ASN A 171 3.65 -4.47 10.55
C ASN A 171 3.70 -5.41 11.77
N ALA A 172 2.72 -6.30 11.93
CA ALA A 172 2.68 -7.28 13.02
C ALA A 172 3.65 -8.47 12.85
N MET A 173 4.46 -8.50 11.78
CA MET A 173 5.51 -9.49 11.56
C MET A 173 6.85 -8.98 12.12
N SER A 174 7.72 -9.90 12.55
CA SER A 174 9.10 -9.54 12.88
C SER A 174 9.84 -9.01 11.64
N PRO A 175 10.85 -8.13 11.80
CA PRO A 175 11.67 -7.66 10.70
C PRO A 175 12.33 -8.79 9.89
N GLU A 176 12.70 -9.88 10.56
CA GLU A 176 13.23 -11.08 9.89
C GLU A 176 12.19 -11.78 9.01
N ALA A 177 10.98 -11.99 9.52
CA ALA A 177 9.90 -12.60 8.74
C ALA A 177 9.50 -11.74 7.53
N ARG A 178 9.54 -10.41 7.68
CA ARG A 178 9.33 -9.47 6.56
C ARG A 178 10.41 -9.62 5.49
N ARG A 179 11.69 -9.66 5.87
CA ARG A 179 12.82 -9.89 4.94
C ARG A 179 12.67 -11.22 4.19
N LYS A 180 12.32 -12.30 4.89
CA LYS A 180 12.06 -13.61 4.27
C LYS A 180 10.92 -13.56 3.24
N SER A 181 9.85 -12.84 3.56
CA SER A 181 8.69 -12.70 2.67
C SER A 181 9.03 -11.96 1.38
N ILE A 182 9.84 -10.89 1.48
CA ILE A 182 10.35 -10.17 0.30
C ILE A 182 11.31 -11.06 -0.49
N ALA A 183 12.27 -11.73 0.16
CA ALA A 183 13.21 -12.59 -0.55
C ALA A 183 12.52 -13.75 -1.30
N SER A 184 11.51 -14.35 -0.66
CA SER A 184 10.67 -15.40 -1.28
C SER A 184 9.91 -14.87 -2.49
N PHE A 185 9.24 -13.73 -2.37
CA PHE A 185 8.50 -13.13 -3.48
C PHE A 185 9.42 -12.63 -4.61
N SER A 186 10.55 -12.02 -4.26
CA SER A 186 11.45 -11.40 -5.23
C SER A 186 12.29 -12.43 -5.97
N HIS A 187 12.97 -13.31 -5.25
CA HIS A 187 13.98 -14.21 -5.82
C HIS A 187 13.50 -15.66 -5.94
N GLY A 188 12.29 -15.97 -5.48
CA GLY A 188 11.77 -17.33 -5.46
C GLY A 188 12.46 -18.24 -4.45
N SER A 189 13.24 -17.67 -3.51
CA SER A 189 14.01 -18.44 -2.53
C SER A 189 13.16 -18.85 -1.34
N ILE A 190 13.03 -20.16 -1.13
CA ILE A 190 12.36 -20.75 0.02
C ILE A 190 13.45 -21.27 0.96
N THR A 191 13.69 -20.58 2.06
CA THR A 191 14.28 -21.21 3.24
C THR A 191 13.37 -20.96 4.45
N PRO A 192 12.81 -22.02 5.07
CA PRO A 192 12.43 -21.98 6.47
C PRO A 192 13.71 -21.90 7.33
N PRO A 193 13.71 -21.20 8.48
CA PRO A 193 14.73 -21.45 9.48
C PRO A 193 14.49 -22.84 10.07
N ASN A 194 15.57 -23.57 10.33
CA ASN A 194 15.61 -24.90 10.94
C ASN A 194 15.49 -26.03 9.90
N ASN A 195 16.60 -26.34 9.25
CA ASN A 195 17.27 -27.64 9.35
C ASN A 195 18.53 -27.59 8.46
N GLU A 196 19.66 -28.02 9.02
CA GLU A 196 20.98 -28.12 8.39
C GLU A 196 21.08 -29.31 7.40
N ASP A 197 19.97 -29.73 6.82
CA ASP A 197 19.96 -30.79 5.81
C ASP A 197 19.71 -30.19 4.43
N ASP A 198 20.83 -30.08 3.73
CA ASP A 198 20.98 -29.99 2.29
C ASP A 198 19.86 -30.71 1.51
N ASP A 199 19.16 -29.97 0.63
CA ASP A 199 19.02 -30.28 -0.82
C ASP A 199 17.97 -29.39 -1.53
N TYR A 200 17.98 -28.05 -1.33
CA TYR A 200 17.05 -27.15 -2.05
C TYR A 200 17.69 -26.38 -3.21
N LYS A 201 18.98 -26.62 -3.50
CA LYS A 201 19.61 -26.13 -4.74
C LYS A 201 19.14 -26.89 -5.98
N ASN A 202 18.32 -27.93 -5.82
CA ASN A 202 17.89 -28.83 -6.89
C ASN A 202 16.37 -28.91 -7.14
N ASN A 203 15.56 -27.91 -6.78
CA ASN A 203 14.22 -27.79 -7.39
C ASN A 203 14.26 -27.13 -8.78
N LYS A 204 15.24 -27.57 -9.58
CA LYS A 204 15.20 -27.44 -11.03
C LYS A 204 14.29 -28.57 -11.55
N LYS A 205 13.00 -28.25 -11.64
CA LYS A 205 11.98 -28.89 -12.48
C LYS A 205 11.89 -30.43 -12.44
N LYS A 206 10.88 -30.94 -11.72
CA LYS A 206 10.13 -32.14 -12.14
C LYS A 206 8.71 -31.72 -12.53
N GLY A 207 8.51 -31.46 -13.83
CA GLY A 207 7.26 -30.95 -14.40
C GLY A 207 7.32 -29.44 -14.60
N GLY A 208 7.23 -28.96 -15.84
CA GLY A 208 7.40 -27.55 -16.20
C GLY A 208 6.24 -26.62 -15.82
N GLU A 209 5.63 -26.80 -14.65
CA GLU A 209 4.57 -25.90 -14.15
C GLU A 209 5.20 -24.62 -13.59
N GLU A 210 4.74 -23.45 -14.06
CA GLU A 210 5.17 -22.16 -13.52
C GLU A 210 4.60 -21.98 -12.10
N VAL A 211 5.48 -21.60 -11.17
CA VAL A 211 5.10 -21.35 -9.77
C VAL A 211 4.72 -19.88 -9.62
N ASN A 212 3.53 -19.64 -9.07
CA ASN A 212 3.01 -18.30 -8.82
C ASN A 212 3.42 -17.81 -7.43
N TYR A 213 4.10 -16.67 -7.35
CA TYR A 213 4.45 -16.02 -6.09
C TYR A 213 3.42 -14.95 -5.75
N ILE A 214 2.86 -15.06 -4.54
CA ILE A 214 1.83 -14.16 -4.04
C ILE A 214 2.32 -13.51 -2.76
N LEU A 215 2.34 -12.18 -2.75
CA LEU A 215 2.62 -11.39 -1.55
C LEU A 215 1.34 -10.68 -1.10
N ILE A 216 0.91 -10.95 0.13
CA ILE A 216 -0.28 -10.33 0.73
C ILE A 216 0.19 -9.26 1.71
N CYS A 217 -0.21 -8.01 1.51
CA CYS A 217 0.37 -6.90 2.27
C CYS A 217 -0.62 -5.81 2.66
N THR A 218 -0.16 -4.94 3.56
CA THR A 218 -0.82 -3.67 3.93
C THR A 218 0.05 -2.50 3.47
N ASP A 219 -0.53 -1.33 3.20
CA ASP A 219 0.23 -0.16 2.74
C ASP A 219 1.33 0.23 3.73
N ARG A 220 1.03 0.26 5.02
CA ARG A 220 1.99 0.69 6.05
C ARG A 220 3.27 -0.16 6.03
N ALA A 221 3.18 -1.37 5.51
CA ALA A 221 4.30 -2.27 5.40
C ALA A 221 4.93 -2.19 4.00
N ALA A 222 4.15 -2.28 2.92
CA ALA A 222 4.69 -2.35 1.56
C ALA A 222 5.33 -1.04 1.03
N ARG A 223 5.23 0.06 1.78
CA ARG A 223 5.91 1.34 1.47
C ARG A 223 7.42 1.20 1.49
N GLY A 224 8.09 1.80 0.51
CA GLY A 224 9.54 1.69 0.32
C GLY A 224 10.04 0.28 -0.04
N VAL A 225 9.15 -0.70 -0.24
CA VAL A 225 9.54 -2.01 -0.77
C VAL A 225 9.60 -1.90 -2.30
N ASP A 226 10.82 -2.00 -2.82
CA ASP A 226 11.07 -2.03 -4.25
C ASP A 226 11.14 -3.49 -4.75
N PHE A 227 10.44 -3.74 -5.85
CA PHE A 227 10.40 -5.02 -6.56
C PHE A 227 10.98 -4.90 -7.99
N ASP A 228 11.90 -3.97 -8.25
CA ASP A 228 12.40 -3.70 -9.60
C ASP A 228 13.08 -4.91 -10.25
N GLU A 229 13.83 -5.70 -9.47
CA GLU A 229 14.40 -6.98 -9.92
C GLU A 229 13.34 -8.09 -10.06
N ALA A 230 12.16 -7.91 -9.49
CA ALA A 230 11.10 -8.90 -9.35
C ALA A 230 9.72 -8.33 -9.73
N PRO A 231 9.51 -8.11 -11.03
CA PRO A 231 8.36 -7.37 -11.56
C PRO A 231 7.02 -7.89 -11.04
N VAL A 232 6.15 -7.00 -10.55
CA VAL A 232 4.78 -7.37 -10.21
C VAL A 232 3.93 -7.34 -11.48
N ASP A 233 3.36 -8.48 -11.85
CA ASP A 233 2.54 -8.63 -13.06
C ASP A 233 1.07 -8.27 -12.80
N HIS A 234 0.59 -8.59 -11.59
CA HIS A 234 -0.81 -8.40 -11.19
C HIS A 234 -0.90 -7.80 -9.79
N VAL A 235 -1.60 -6.67 -9.67
CA VAL A 235 -2.01 -6.10 -8.39
C VAL A 235 -3.48 -6.41 -8.13
N ILE A 236 -3.79 -6.95 -6.96
CA ILE A 236 -5.17 -7.19 -6.52
C ILE A 236 -5.47 -6.33 -5.29
N LEU A 237 -6.42 -5.42 -5.41
CA LEU A 237 -6.92 -4.64 -4.28
C LEU A 237 -8.07 -5.42 -3.64
N PHE A 238 -7.71 -6.37 -2.76
CA PHE A 238 -8.68 -7.20 -2.05
C PHE A 238 -9.59 -6.35 -1.17
N ASP A 239 -9.01 -5.35 -0.50
CA ASP A 239 -9.76 -4.28 0.14
C ASP A 239 -9.62 -2.99 -0.66
N PHE A 240 -10.77 -2.39 -1.01
CA PHE A 240 -10.82 -1.09 -1.68
C PHE A 240 -10.00 -0.04 -0.91
N PRO A 241 -9.16 0.76 -1.60
CA PRO A 241 -8.33 1.78 -0.97
C PRO A 241 -9.14 2.82 -0.20
N LYS A 242 -8.53 3.45 0.81
CA LYS A 242 -9.22 4.45 1.64
C LYS A 242 -9.37 5.80 0.96
N ASP A 243 -8.47 6.11 0.04
CA ASP A 243 -8.42 7.37 -0.70
C ASP A 243 -7.79 7.16 -2.10
N PRO A 244 -7.94 8.13 -3.02
CA PRO A 244 -7.38 8.04 -4.38
C PRO A 244 -5.85 7.97 -4.41
N ALA A 245 -5.15 8.56 -3.43
CA ALA A 245 -3.70 8.54 -3.41
C ALA A 245 -3.17 7.13 -3.08
N GLU A 246 -3.83 6.44 -2.15
CA GLU A 246 -3.59 5.04 -1.85
C GLU A 246 -3.86 4.14 -3.06
N TYR A 247 -4.92 4.42 -3.82
CA TYR A 247 -5.18 3.73 -5.09
C TYR A 247 -3.99 3.82 -6.06
N VAL A 248 -3.55 5.03 -6.38
CA VAL A 248 -2.45 5.27 -7.33
C VAL A 248 -1.16 4.59 -6.85
N ARG A 249 -0.82 4.70 -5.56
CA ARG A 249 0.39 4.07 -5.00
C ARG A 249 0.37 2.54 -5.04
N ARG A 250 -0.79 1.92 -4.82
CA ARG A 250 -0.94 0.46 -4.86
C ARG A 250 -0.88 -0.06 -6.30
N VAL A 251 -1.60 0.58 -7.22
CA VAL A 251 -1.61 0.19 -8.63
C VAL A 251 -0.25 0.43 -9.29
N GLY A 252 0.46 1.50 -8.89
CA GLY A 252 1.82 1.78 -9.35
C GLY A 252 2.89 0.74 -8.98
N ARG A 253 2.53 -0.34 -8.27
CA ARG A 253 3.43 -1.48 -8.01
C ARG A 253 3.61 -2.38 -9.24
N THR A 254 2.65 -2.36 -10.17
CA THR A 254 2.79 -3.02 -11.47
C THR A 254 3.09 -2.00 -12.57
N ALA A 255 3.32 -2.45 -13.80
CA ALA A 255 3.60 -1.61 -14.97
C ALA A 255 4.79 -0.63 -14.82
N ARG A 256 5.74 -0.93 -13.92
CA ARG A 256 6.98 -0.15 -13.78
C ARG A 256 7.89 -0.34 -15.00
N ALA A 257 8.69 0.69 -15.29
CA ALA A 257 9.60 0.76 -16.42
C ALA A 257 8.93 0.53 -17.79
N GLY A 258 7.70 1.05 -17.98
CA GLY A 258 6.99 1.03 -19.26
C GLY A 258 6.33 -0.31 -19.62
N ARG A 259 6.33 -1.27 -18.70
CA ARG A 259 5.72 -2.59 -18.92
C ARG A 259 4.20 -2.54 -18.78
N SER A 260 3.55 -3.55 -19.32
CA SER A 260 2.14 -3.80 -19.02
C SER A 260 1.98 -4.39 -17.63
N GLY A 261 0.82 -4.16 -17.04
CA GLY A 261 0.44 -4.68 -15.74
C GLY A 261 -1.05 -4.90 -15.66
N THR A 262 -1.50 -5.80 -14.80
CA THR A 262 -2.93 -5.99 -14.55
C THR A 262 -3.28 -5.52 -13.15
N THR A 263 -4.43 -4.88 -12.99
CA THR A 263 -5.00 -4.56 -11.67
C THR A 263 -6.42 -5.10 -11.56
N THR A 264 -6.74 -5.79 -10.47
CA THR A 264 -8.12 -6.16 -10.12
C THR A 264 -8.54 -5.48 -8.82
N VAL A 265 -9.68 -4.79 -8.83
CA VAL A 265 -10.18 -3.99 -7.70
C VAL A 265 -11.48 -4.56 -7.20
N PHE A 266 -11.55 -4.95 -5.93
CA PHE A 266 -12.80 -5.37 -5.31
C PHE A 266 -13.46 -4.18 -4.61
N ALA A 267 -14.67 -3.86 -5.03
CA ALA A 267 -15.43 -2.73 -4.52
C ALA A 267 -16.85 -3.17 -4.15
N TYR A 268 -17.36 -2.65 -3.03
CA TYR A 268 -18.78 -2.74 -2.73
C TYR A 268 -19.57 -1.74 -3.57
N GLY A 269 -20.88 -1.94 -3.70
CA GLY A 269 -21.76 -1.18 -4.58
C GLY A 269 -21.71 0.32 -4.30
N TRP A 270 -21.61 0.70 -3.02
CA TRP A 270 -21.46 2.11 -2.61
C TRP A 270 -20.07 2.70 -2.95
N GLN A 271 -19.06 1.87 -3.17
CA GLN A 271 -17.71 2.26 -3.58
C GLN A 271 -17.58 2.34 -5.10
N LEU A 272 -18.44 1.70 -5.88
CA LEU A 272 -18.36 1.69 -7.35
C LEU A 272 -18.33 3.10 -7.97
N PRO A 273 -19.15 4.09 -7.55
CA PRO A 273 -19.08 5.44 -8.10
C PRO A 273 -17.71 6.09 -7.84
N ILE A 274 -17.15 5.85 -6.66
CA ILE A 274 -15.83 6.37 -6.26
C ILE A 274 -14.74 5.68 -7.09
N ALA A 275 -14.80 4.36 -7.21
CA ALA A 275 -13.88 3.55 -8.01
C ALA A 275 -13.83 4.03 -9.46
N ARG A 276 -14.99 4.21 -10.10
CA ARG A 276 -15.08 4.70 -11.49
C ARG A 276 -14.46 6.08 -11.66
N LYS A 277 -14.64 6.98 -10.67
CA LYS A 277 -14.04 8.31 -10.73
C LYS A 277 -12.51 8.26 -10.63
N ILE A 278 -11.96 7.41 -9.78
CA ILE A 278 -10.52 7.29 -9.56
C ILE A 278 -9.83 6.55 -10.73
N MET A 279 -10.46 5.49 -11.25
CA MET A 279 -9.92 4.66 -12.33
C MET A 279 -10.11 5.30 -13.72
N GLY A 280 -11.07 6.21 -13.87
CA GLY A 280 -11.41 6.82 -15.16
C GLY A 280 -12.35 5.97 -16.03
N ASN A 281 -12.74 6.52 -17.18
CA ASN A 281 -13.85 6.01 -18.02
C ASN A 281 -13.49 4.81 -18.93
N ASN A 282 -12.29 4.23 -18.85
CA ASN A 282 -11.84 3.20 -19.79
C ASN A 282 -12.17 1.74 -19.38
N ASN A 283 -13.02 1.54 -18.37
CA ASN A 283 -13.11 0.23 -17.71
C ASN A 283 -14.20 -0.67 -18.29
N LYS A 284 -13.82 -1.92 -18.60
CA LYS A 284 -14.77 -3.03 -18.73
C LYS A 284 -15.26 -3.40 -17.33
N LEU A 285 -16.51 -3.07 -17.02
CA LEU A 285 -17.15 -3.48 -15.78
C LEU A 285 -17.56 -4.94 -15.89
N GLU A 286 -16.89 -5.83 -15.17
CA GLU A 286 -17.38 -7.20 -14.96
C GLU A 286 -18.35 -7.18 -13.78
N THR A 287 -19.61 -6.86 -14.04
CA THR A 287 -20.68 -7.00 -13.05
C THR A 287 -21.07 -8.47 -12.99
N VAL A 288 -20.59 -9.18 -11.96
CA VAL A 288 -21.07 -10.53 -11.68
C VAL A 288 -22.18 -10.41 -10.62
N SER A 289 -23.44 -10.54 -11.06
CA SER A 289 -24.53 -10.82 -10.13
C SER A 289 -24.35 -12.26 -9.65
N SER A 290 -23.69 -12.48 -8.52
CA SER A 290 -23.68 -13.79 -7.90
C SER A 290 -25.10 -14.10 -7.40
N SER A 291 -25.84 -14.93 -8.15
CA SER A 291 -27.05 -15.59 -7.68
C SER A 291 -26.68 -16.55 -6.54
N PHE A 292 -26.62 -16.05 -5.31
CA PHE A 292 -26.59 -16.91 -4.14
C PHE A 292 -28.00 -17.44 -3.93
N SER A 293 -28.25 -18.68 -4.38
CA SER A 293 -29.40 -19.46 -3.91
C SER A 293 -29.09 -19.94 -2.50
N ASP A 294 -29.74 -19.32 -1.53
CA ASP A 294 -29.70 -19.66 -0.12
C ASP A 294 -30.22 -21.10 0.07
N ASN A 295 -29.38 -21.99 0.58
CA ASN A 295 -29.78 -23.33 0.99
C ASN A 295 -28.87 -23.79 2.13
N GLN A 296 -29.06 -23.24 3.32
CA GLN A 296 -28.70 -23.95 4.54
C GLN A 296 -29.56 -23.50 5.73
N LYS A 297 -30.19 -24.50 6.35
CA LYS A 297 -31.09 -24.41 7.49
C LYS A 297 -30.38 -23.90 8.74
N ASP A 298 -31.16 -23.14 9.50
CA ASP A 298 -30.86 -22.53 10.79
C ASP A 298 -30.29 -23.52 11.81
N ASN A 299 -29.37 -23.02 12.65
CA ASN A 299 -29.19 -23.47 14.02
C ASN A 299 -28.95 -22.21 14.85
N ASP A 300 -30.00 -21.77 15.54
CA ASP A 300 -29.99 -20.67 16.50
C ASP A 300 -29.39 -21.16 17.81
N GLU A 301 -28.17 -20.71 18.15
CA GLU A 301 -27.64 -20.65 19.51
C GLU A 301 -26.34 -19.82 19.46
N ASP A 302 -26.39 -18.54 19.89
CA ASP A 302 -25.30 -17.74 20.49
C ASP A 302 -25.58 -16.21 20.38
N ASP A 303 -26.56 -15.72 21.16
CA ASP A 303 -27.19 -14.41 20.94
C ASP A 303 -26.63 -13.22 21.74
N GLU A 304 -25.71 -13.42 22.69
CA GLU A 304 -25.26 -12.31 23.56
C GLU A 304 -23.89 -11.72 23.18
N TYR A 305 -22.89 -12.57 22.90
CA TYR A 305 -21.55 -12.12 22.49
C TYR A 305 -21.57 -11.42 21.12
N SER A 306 -22.38 -11.95 20.20
CA SER A 306 -22.57 -11.45 18.85
C SER A 306 -23.31 -10.10 18.83
N ALA A 307 -24.20 -9.82 19.78
CA ALA A 307 -24.93 -8.55 19.87
C ALA A 307 -24.05 -7.37 20.31
N LEU A 308 -23.11 -7.61 21.23
CA LEU A 308 -22.15 -6.61 21.70
C LEU A 308 -21.13 -6.24 20.60
N GLU A 309 -20.63 -7.23 19.86
CA GLU A 309 -19.74 -6.99 18.72
C GLU A 309 -20.48 -6.29 17.56
N ARG A 310 -21.75 -6.63 17.31
CA ARG A 310 -22.65 -5.93 16.37
C ARG A 310 -22.79 -4.43 16.69
N LYS A 311 -22.92 -4.03 17.97
CA LYS A 311 -22.96 -2.62 18.40
C LYS A 311 -21.62 -1.92 18.20
N ARG A 312 -20.50 -2.58 18.53
CA ARG A 312 -19.13 -2.05 18.39
C ARG A 312 -18.71 -1.86 16.93
N ILE A 313 -19.18 -2.72 16.02
CA ILE A 313 -18.91 -2.62 14.58
C ILE A 313 -19.82 -1.60 13.92
N ARG A 314 -21.10 -1.46 14.33
CA ARG A 314 -22.00 -0.41 13.82
C ARG A 314 -21.50 1.01 14.13
N SER A 315 -20.94 1.23 15.32
CA SER A 315 -20.32 2.52 15.67
C SER A 315 -19.07 2.76 14.82
N LYS A 316 -18.16 1.78 14.71
CA LYS A 316 -16.96 1.86 13.85
C LYS A 316 -17.28 2.05 12.36
N GLY A 317 -18.33 1.41 11.85
CA GLY A 317 -18.75 1.48 10.44
C GLY A 317 -19.37 2.84 10.07
N LYS A 318 -20.13 3.47 10.99
CA LYS A 318 -20.59 4.85 10.84
C LYS A 318 -19.42 5.83 10.89
N THR A 319 -18.48 5.65 11.82
CA THR A 319 -17.26 6.47 11.90
C THR A 319 -16.38 6.31 10.66
N LYS A 320 -16.21 5.08 10.12
CA LYS A 320 -15.41 4.81 8.92
C LYS A 320 -16.07 5.33 7.63
N ARG A 321 -17.41 5.24 7.51
CA ARG A 321 -18.17 5.89 6.43
C ARG A 321 -18.03 7.40 6.49
N ASN A 322 -18.15 7.99 7.67
CA ASN A 322 -18.01 9.44 7.85
C ASN A 322 -16.56 9.88 7.63
N MET A 323 -15.55 9.13 8.07
CA MET A 323 -14.14 9.44 7.79
C MET A 323 -13.81 9.38 6.30
N ILE A 324 -14.23 8.32 5.58
CA ILE A 324 -13.98 8.22 4.14
C ILE A 324 -14.76 9.31 3.38
N ARG A 325 -16.01 9.59 3.78
CA ARG A 325 -16.82 10.65 3.18
C ARG A 325 -16.22 12.04 3.45
N ASN A 326 -15.73 12.30 4.67
CA ASN A 326 -15.10 13.57 5.04
C ASN A 326 -13.73 13.74 4.37
N ASN A 327 -12.89 12.70 4.30
CA ASN A 327 -11.63 12.74 3.53
C ASN A 327 -11.86 13.01 2.04
N ILE A 328 -13.01 12.60 1.50
CA ILE A 328 -13.44 12.89 0.12
C ILE A 328 -14.04 14.31 0.00
N GLN A 329 -14.67 14.84 1.06
CA GLN A 329 -15.28 16.18 1.06
C GLN A 329 -14.25 17.31 1.30
N ASP A 330 -13.23 17.05 2.11
CA ASP A 330 -12.05 17.91 2.27
C ASP A 330 -11.14 17.83 1.03
N GLY A 331 -11.17 16.71 0.31
CA GLY A 331 -10.64 16.55 -1.04
C GLY A 331 -11.61 17.06 -2.11
N LYS A 332 -12.01 18.34 -2.05
CA LYS A 332 -12.64 19.03 -3.18
C LYS A 332 -11.85 18.69 -4.46
N THR A 333 -12.44 17.80 -5.25
CA THR A 333 -12.21 17.62 -6.69
C THR A 333 -10.74 17.72 -7.12
N TRP A 334 -10.02 16.61 -7.06
CA TRP A 334 -8.78 16.40 -7.84
C TRP A 334 -9.08 16.05 -9.32
N ILE A 335 -10.09 16.72 -9.92
CA ILE A 335 -10.29 16.78 -11.37
C ILE A 335 -10.14 18.23 -11.76
#